data_AF-A0A3S1EJB3-F1
#
_entry.id   AF-A0A3S1EJB3-F1
#
_cell.length_a   1.000
_cell.length_b   1.000
_cell.length_c   1.000
_cell.angle_alpha   90.00
_cell.angle_beta   90.00
_cell.angle_gamma   90.00
#
_symmetry.space_group_name_H-M   'P 1'
#
loop_
_entity.id
_entity.type
_entity.pdbx_description
1 polymer ?
#
loop_
_entity_poly.entity_id
_entity_poly.type
_entity_poly.pdbx_seq_one_letter_code
_entity_poly.pdbx_strand_id
1 'polypeptide(L)' 'AIADPEQRRAVMKELQVMLQDSGIIVQPYWRKLFCHMKPALMGYQMHQAYEQDFTRAWLAA' A
#
# COMPACT_ATOMS: atom_id res chain seq x y z
N ALA A 1 -4.71 -10.06 18.59
CA ALA A 1 -4.74 -9.94 17.11
C ALA A 1 -4.51 -11.31 16.50
N ILE A 2 -5.16 -11.65 15.37
CA ILE A 2 -4.93 -12.92 14.66
C ILE A 2 -3.54 -12.87 14.02
N ALA A 3 -2.63 -13.75 14.45
CA ALA A 3 -1.24 -13.77 13.98
C ALA A 3 -1.13 -14.29 12.53
N ASP A 4 -1.86 -15.36 12.21
CA ASP A 4 -1.87 -15.97 10.88
C ASP A 4 -2.40 -14.98 9.82
N PRO A 5 -1.61 -14.62 8.79
CA PRO A 5 -2.02 -13.69 7.75
C PRO A 5 -3.25 -14.15 6.96
N GLU A 6 -3.38 -15.45 6.70
CA GLU A 6 -4.47 -15.96 5.86
C GLU A 6 -5.80 -15.95 6.61
N GLN A 7 -5.84 -16.39 7.87
CA GLN A 7 -7.01 -16.22 8.73
C GLN A 7 -7.40 -14.75 8.91
N ARG A 8 -6.41 -13.86 9.12
CA ARG A 8 -6.68 -12.41 9.29
C ARG A 8 -7.27 -11.79 8.02
N ARG A 9 -6.86 -12.24 6.83
CA ARG A 9 -7.35 -11.73 5.54
C ARG A 9 -8.86 -11.94 5.40
N ALA A 10 -9.38 -13.10 5.79
CA ALA A 10 -10.81 -13.41 5.72
C ALA A 10 -11.65 -12.45 6.60
N VAL A 11 -11.26 -12.31 7.87
CA VAL A 11 -11.94 -11.42 8.83
C VAL A 11 -11.88 -9.95 8.38
N MET A 12 -10.73 -9.49 7.87
CA MET A 12 -10.60 -8.11 7.37
C MET A 12 -11.50 -7.82 6.17
N LYS A 13 -11.72 -8.81 5.30
CA LYS A 13 -12.65 -8.67 4.17
C LYS A 13 -14.08 -8.43 4.65
N GLU A 14 -14.55 -9.24 5.60
CA GLU A 14 -15.91 -9.12 6.15
C GLU A 14 -16.13 -7.77 6.82
N LEU A 15 -15.16 -7.31 7.63
CA LEU A 15 -15.22 -6.00 8.27
C LEU A 15 -15.27 -4.85 7.27
N GLN A 16 -14.43 -4.89 6.23
CA GLN A 16 -14.40 -3.85 5.19
C GLN A 16 -15.72 -3.77 4.43
N VAL A 17 -16.31 -4.92 4.07
CA VAL A 17 -17.61 -4.98 3.39
C VAL A 17 -18.70 -4.38 4.28
N MET A 18 -18.76 -4.76 5.56
CA MET A 18 -19.76 -4.22 6.49
C MET A 18 -19.65 -2.68 6.65
N LEU A 19 -18.43 -2.15 6.69
CA LEU A 19 -18.21 -0.70 6.74
C LEU A 19 -18.65 0.02 5.47
N GLN A 20 -18.45 -0.60 4.30
CA GLN A 20 -18.90 -0.07 3.01
C GLN A 20 -20.43 -0.14 2.88
N ASP A 21 -21.04 -1.28 3.22
CA ASP A 21 -22.50 -1.51 3.12
C ASP A 21 -23.30 -0.63 4.08
N SER A 22 -22.76 -0.37 5.27
CA SER A 22 -23.38 0.54 6.24
C SER A 22 -23.35 2.02 5.81
N GLY A 23 -22.59 2.37 4.76
CA GLY A 23 -22.43 3.74 4.29
C GLY A 23 -21.63 4.65 5.22
N ILE A 24 -21.01 4.10 6.28
CA ILE A 24 -20.14 4.85 7.21
C ILE A 24 -18.89 5.36 6.46
N ILE A 25 -18.40 4.57 5.51
CA ILE A 25 -17.32 4.97 4.61
C ILE A 25 -17.76 4.80 3.16
N VAL A 26 -17.32 5.71 2.30
CA VAL A 26 -17.38 5.54 0.84
C VAL A 26 -15.94 5.37 0.35
N GLN A 27 -15.57 4.16 -0.05
CA GLN A 27 -14.24 3.83 -0.58
C GLN A 27 -14.36 3.52 -2.09
N PRO A 28 -14.25 4.53 -2.97
CA PRO A 28 -14.57 4.38 -4.38
C PRO A 28 -13.50 3.64 -5.19
N TYR A 29 -12.23 3.75 -4.78
CA TYR A 29 -11.10 3.08 -5.44
C TYR A 29 -9.85 3.08 -4.57
N TRP A 30 -8.90 2.24 -4.93
CA TRP A 30 -7.52 2.32 -4.47
C TRP A 30 -6.71 3.15 -5.45
N ARG A 31 -6.13 4.24 -4.96
CA ARG A 31 -5.38 5.17 -5.82
C ARG A 31 -4.09 4.52 -6.30
N LYS A 32 -3.81 4.61 -7.62
CA LYS A 32 -2.49 4.30 -8.18
C LYS A 32 -1.47 5.34 -7.71
N LEU A 33 -0.31 4.87 -7.28
CA LEU A 33 0.81 5.74 -6.92
C LEU A 33 1.78 5.81 -8.10
N PHE A 34 2.21 7.02 -8.42
CA PHE A 34 3.17 7.27 -9.50
C PHE A 34 4.36 7.99 -8.91
N CYS A 35 5.55 7.58 -9.32
CA CYS A 35 6.80 8.18 -8.89
C CYS A 35 7.67 8.44 -10.10
N HIS A 36 8.01 9.72 -10.31
CA HIS A 36 8.94 10.13 -11.35
C HIS A 36 10.34 10.15 -10.74
N MET A 37 11.23 9.33 -11.26
CA MET A 37 12.61 9.24 -10.82
C MET A 37 13.55 9.21 -12.03
N LYS A 38 14.80 9.62 -11.83
CA LYS A 38 15.82 9.48 -12.88
C LYS A 38 15.99 7.98 -13.21
N PRO A 39 16.14 7.60 -14.48
CA PRO A 39 16.38 6.20 -14.85
C PRO A 39 17.61 5.58 -14.19
N ALA A 40 18.60 6.40 -13.80
CA ALA A 40 19.80 5.95 -13.09
C ALA A 40 19.58 5.63 -11.61
N LEU A 41 18.45 6.04 -11.00
CA LEU A 41 18.13 5.73 -9.60
C LEU A 41 17.61 4.31 -9.50
N MET A 42 18.40 3.45 -8.87
CA MET A 42 18.09 2.04 -8.66
C MET A 42 17.81 1.77 -7.18
N GLY A 43 17.07 0.71 -6.90
CA GLY A 43 16.77 0.26 -5.53
C GLY A 43 15.74 1.09 -4.75
N TYR A 44 15.30 2.23 -5.30
CA TYR A 44 14.21 3.02 -4.73
C TYR A 44 12.84 2.57 -5.25
N GLN A 45 11.84 2.53 -4.37
CA GLN A 45 10.45 2.21 -4.70
C GLN A 45 9.49 3.18 -4.03
N MET A 46 8.34 3.44 -4.67
CA MET A 46 7.29 4.27 -4.10
C MET A 46 6.57 3.53 -2.97
N HIS A 47 6.74 4.01 -1.74
CA HIS A 47 6.04 3.47 -0.59
C HIS A 47 4.58 3.90 -0.59
N GLN A 48 3.68 3.01 -0.16
CA GLN A 48 2.24 3.25 -0.19
C GLN A 48 1.81 4.45 0.69
N ALA A 49 2.58 4.73 1.74
CA ALA A 49 2.37 5.85 2.66
C ALA A 49 3.10 7.15 2.25
N TYR A 50 3.68 7.22 1.05
CA TYR A 50 4.52 8.35 0.59
C TYR A 50 5.78 8.59 1.44
N GLU A 51 6.19 7.58 2.20
CA GLU A 51 7.48 7.57 2.89
C GLU A 51 8.62 7.41 1.88
N GLN A 52 9.71 8.12 2.11
CA GLN A 52 10.91 8.04 1.28
C GLN A 52 11.99 7.27 2.04
N ASP A 53 12.20 6.01 1.66
CA ASP A 53 13.30 5.20 2.15
C ASP A 53 14.39 5.07 1.09
N PHE A 54 15.58 5.59 1.40
CA PHE A 54 16.74 5.58 0.52
C PHE A 54 17.83 4.60 0.96
N THR A 55 17.58 3.79 2.00
CA THR A 55 18.59 2.87 2.58
C THR A 55 19.10 1.86 1.55
N ARG A 56 18.27 1.53 0.56
CA ARG A 56 18.60 0.62 -0.55
C ARG A 56 18.76 1.33 -1.87
N ALA A 57 18.76 2.66 -1.91
CA ALA A 57 18.84 3.40 -3.16
C ALA A 57 20.29 3.66 -3.57
N TRP A 58 20.58 3.55 -4.86
CA TRP A 58 21.89 3.92 -5.42
C TRP A 58 21.75 4.50 -6.83
N LEU A 59 22.80 5.17 -7.31
CA LEU A 59 22.89 5.66 -8.69
C LEU A 59 23.74 4.69 -9.52
N ALA A 60 23.18 4.25 -10.64
CA ALA A 60 23.97 3.59 -11.68
C ALA A 60 24.94 4.60 -12.33
N ALA A 61 26.14 4.12 -12.67
CA ALA A 61 27.17 4.89 -13.35
C ALA A 61 26.76 5.26 -14.79
#